data_AF-A0A179H8E3-F1
#
_entry.id   AF-A0A179H8E3-F1
#
_cell.length_a   1.000
_cell.length_b   1.000
_cell.length_c   1.000
_cell.angle_alpha   90.00
_cell.angle_beta   90.00
_cell.angle_gamma   90.00
#
_symmetry.space_group_name_H-M   'P 1'
#
loop_
_entity.id
_entity.type
_entity.pdbx_description
1 polymer ?
#
loop_
_entity_poly.entity_id
_entity_poly.type
_entity_poly.pdbx_seq_one_letter_code
_entity_poly.pdbx_strand_id
1 'polypeptide(L)'
;MSATMTEKTQTLAVDEQPSFTPTKVFFINSSSGDFSDELHVLDLTSNVTLSPCSSTSPIPDSLRDEVERAATKQKNDRSAWSFELTRGTFSSTMEFHDASAGGAVAAELDMPVLKHYSVWKVRFPEGSPHSSHDVEVRPVSIWKKQETFVKDSVPYLWDMSMGGKGGVLYKTVEFEKRVPVAQFVAKNWLKNCCVLVLDDRQLDAVVALSTCVAVLNRDI
;
A
#
# COMPACT_ATOMS: atom_id res chain seq x y z
N MET A 1 13.02 -33.56 -17.31
CA MET A 1 13.48 -32.89 -16.09
C MET A 1 13.70 -31.42 -16.44
N SER A 2 12.68 -30.58 -16.24
CA SER A 2 12.72 -29.15 -16.56
C SER A 2 13.20 -28.39 -15.32
N ALA A 3 14.30 -27.64 -15.47
CA ALA A 3 14.82 -26.80 -14.42
C ALA A 3 13.96 -25.55 -14.25
N THR A 4 13.46 -25.38 -13.04
CA THR A 4 12.62 -24.30 -12.52
C THR A 4 13.32 -22.94 -12.65
N MET A 5 12.68 -22.01 -13.34
CA MET A 5 13.15 -20.64 -13.58
C MET A 5 12.67 -19.70 -12.46
N THR A 6 12.97 -20.03 -11.20
CA THR A 6 12.45 -19.29 -10.04
C THR A 6 13.45 -19.17 -8.90
N GLU A 7 14.70 -18.74 -9.16
CA GLU A 7 15.62 -18.41 -8.05
C GLU A 7 16.78 -17.48 -8.49
N LYS A 8 16.47 -16.29 -8.99
CA LYS A 8 17.44 -15.19 -9.07
C LYS A 8 16.77 -13.84 -8.81
N THR A 9 16.28 -13.66 -7.59
CA THR A 9 16.15 -12.30 -7.02
C THR A 9 17.31 -12.12 -6.05
N GLN A 10 18.52 -12.19 -6.61
CA GLN A 10 19.79 -12.13 -5.91
C GLN A 10 20.15 -10.64 -5.73
N THR A 11 20.24 -10.21 -4.47
CA THR A 11 20.98 -9.04 -3.95
C THR A 11 21.28 -7.93 -4.97
N LEU A 12 20.22 -7.29 -5.48
CA LEU A 12 20.37 -6.13 -6.34
C LEU A 12 20.86 -4.95 -5.51
N ALA A 13 21.87 -4.22 -6.01
CA ALA A 13 22.41 -3.04 -5.36
C ALA A 13 21.31 -1.98 -5.24
N VAL A 14 20.91 -1.69 -4.02
CA VAL A 14 20.07 -0.53 -3.72
C VAL A 14 20.97 0.69 -3.88
N ASP A 15 20.55 1.66 -4.70
CA ASP A 15 21.26 2.93 -4.88
C ASP A 15 21.60 3.53 -3.49
N GLU A 16 22.78 4.11 -3.28
CA GLU A 16 23.28 4.33 -1.91
C GLU A 16 22.53 5.39 -1.08
N GLN A 17 21.53 6.09 -1.63
CA GLN A 17 20.58 6.91 -0.87
C GLN A 17 19.34 7.20 -1.72
N PRO A 18 18.43 6.22 -1.91
CA PRO A 18 17.28 6.42 -2.75
C PRO A 18 16.32 7.36 -2.02
N SER A 19 16.21 8.59 -2.50
CA SER A 19 15.14 9.51 -2.12
C SER A 19 14.06 9.48 -3.19
N PHE A 20 12.82 9.76 -2.79
CA PHE A 20 11.74 10.00 -3.73
C PHE A 20 10.96 11.23 -3.30
N THR A 21 10.29 11.85 -4.27
CA THR A 21 9.43 13.01 -4.02
C THR A 21 7.98 12.52 -4.09
N PRO A 22 7.32 12.30 -2.94
CA PRO A 22 5.92 11.91 -2.96
C PRO A 22 5.09 13.03 -3.57
N THR A 23 4.13 12.64 -4.39
CA THR A 23 3.13 13.52 -4.99
C THR A 23 1.78 13.41 -4.29
N LYS A 24 1.57 12.33 -3.53
CA LYS A 24 0.37 12.09 -2.73
C LYS A 24 0.66 11.69 -1.30
N VAL A 25 -0.27 12.03 -0.41
CA VAL A 25 -0.34 11.50 0.95
C VAL A 25 -1.76 11.07 1.30
N PHE A 26 -1.85 9.84 1.79
CA PHE A 26 -3.09 9.24 2.24
C PHE A 26 -3.03 8.96 3.74
N PHE A 27 -4.16 9.20 4.40
CA PHE A 27 -4.40 8.71 5.74
C PHE A 27 -5.43 7.60 5.68
N ILE A 28 -5.02 6.39 6.05
CA ILE A 28 -5.86 5.20 6.10
C ILE A 28 -6.27 5.02 7.55
N ASN A 29 -7.57 4.94 7.80
CA ASN A 29 -8.14 4.74 9.12
C ASN A 29 -9.08 3.53 9.12
N SER A 30 -8.81 2.55 9.96
CA SER A 30 -9.73 1.46 10.20
C SER A 30 -10.73 1.81 11.30
N SER A 31 -11.98 1.41 11.10
CA SER A 31 -13.01 1.41 12.15
C SER A 31 -12.94 0.14 13.01
N SER A 32 -12.28 -0.92 12.54
CA SER A 32 -12.15 -2.20 13.23
C SER A 32 -10.80 -2.34 13.97
N GLY A 33 -10.65 -3.43 14.74
CA GLY A 33 -9.44 -3.78 15.48
C GLY A 33 -8.25 -4.19 14.60
N ASP A 34 -8.48 -4.45 13.32
CA ASP A 34 -7.47 -4.76 12.29
C ASP A 34 -7.75 -3.96 11.02
N PHE A 35 -7.11 -4.26 9.88
CA PHE A 35 -7.36 -3.58 8.61
C PHE A 35 -8.31 -4.38 7.68
N SER A 36 -9.12 -5.28 8.24
CA SER A 36 -9.77 -6.33 7.44
C SER A 36 -11.28 -6.21 7.26
N ASP A 37 -11.95 -5.28 7.94
CA ASP A 37 -13.41 -5.13 7.87
C ASP A 37 -13.84 -3.85 7.15
N GLU A 38 -13.44 -2.69 7.67
CA GLU A 38 -13.83 -1.39 7.12
C GLU A 38 -12.69 -0.38 7.30
N LEU A 39 -12.28 0.25 6.19
CA LEU A 39 -11.25 1.27 6.15
C LEU A 39 -11.76 2.51 5.41
N HIS A 40 -11.36 3.68 5.91
CA HIS A 40 -11.59 4.95 5.23
C HIS A 40 -10.24 5.55 4.85
N VAL A 41 -10.13 6.00 3.61
CA VAL A 41 -8.92 6.64 3.08
C VAL A 41 -9.22 8.10 2.79
N LEU A 42 -8.42 8.99 3.39
CA LEU A 42 -8.42 10.42 3.10
C LEU A 42 -7.22 10.75 2.21
N ASP A 43 -7.43 11.37 1.05
CA ASP A 43 -6.37 12.05 0.28
C ASP A 43 -6.13 13.43 0.91
N LEU A 44 -4.99 13.59 1.58
CA LEU A 44 -4.61 14.81 2.30
C LEU A 44 -3.52 15.59 1.58
N THR A 45 -3.28 15.27 0.31
CA THR A 45 -2.25 15.91 -0.54
C THR A 45 -2.40 17.42 -0.57
N SER A 46 -3.63 17.92 -0.64
CA SER A 46 -3.95 19.35 -0.67
C SER A 46 -3.79 20.05 0.68
N ASN A 47 -3.69 19.28 1.78
CA ASN A 47 -3.73 19.79 3.15
C ASN A 47 -2.37 19.78 3.85
N VAL A 48 -1.37 19.12 3.26
CA VAL A 48 -0.08 18.84 3.90
C VAL A 48 1.04 19.20 2.94
N THR A 49 2.12 19.78 3.46
CA THR A 49 3.30 20.07 2.64
C THR A 49 4.19 18.84 2.51
N LEU A 50 4.32 18.32 1.29
CA LEU A 50 5.19 17.18 1.01
C LEU A 50 6.64 17.62 0.77
N SER A 51 7.56 16.93 1.44
CA SER A 51 9.00 17.04 1.22
C SER A 51 9.56 15.71 0.72
N PRO A 52 10.73 15.72 0.05
CA PRO A 52 11.37 14.48 -0.36
C PRO A 52 11.58 13.52 0.81
N CYS A 53 11.21 12.25 0.63
CA CYS A 53 11.37 11.20 1.62
C CYS A 53 12.62 10.37 1.32
N SER A 54 13.34 9.98 2.37
CA SER A 54 14.43 9.01 2.27
C SER A 54 13.86 7.61 2.43
N SER A 55 14.26 6.67 1.55
CA SER A 55 13.92 5.26 1.73
C SER A 55 14.65 4.59 2.91
N THR A 56 15.70 5.22 3.44
CA THR A 56 16.49 4.69 4.56
C THR A 56 16.09 5.28 5.91
N SER A 57 15.10 6.17 5.95
CA SER A 57 14.59 6.77 7.18
C SER A 57 13.07 6.67 7.21
N PRO A 58 12.45 6.48 8.39
CA PRO A 58 11.00 6.49 8.49
C PRO A 58 10.41 7.86 8.11
N ILE A 59 9.12 7.87 7.79
CA ILE A 59 8.36 9.11 7.60
C ILE A 59 8.58 10.02 8.83
N PRO A 60 9.00 11.28 8.64
CA PRO A 60 9.28 12.19 9.75
C PRO A 60 8.06 12.37 10.66
N ASP A 61 8.29 12.41 11.98
CA ASP A 61 7.23 12.62 12.98
C ASP A 61 6.45 13.92 12.72
N SER A 62 7.12 14.98 12.23
CA SER A 62 6.47 16.25 11.88
C SER A 62 5.42 16.11 10.78
N LEU A 63 5.73 15.33 9.73
CA LEU A 63 4.80 15.04 8.64
C LEU A 63 3.64 14.17 9.15
N ARG A 64 3.95 13.14 9.95
CA ARG A 64 2.91 12.30 10.57
C ARG A 64 1.94 13.13 11.40
N ASP A 65 2.45 14.00 12.28
CA ASP A 65 1.63 14.84 13.13
C ASP A 65 0.78 15.84 12.32
N GLU A 66 1.30 16.34 11.20
CA GLU A 66 0.55 17.21 10.29
C GLU A 66 -0.60 16.48 9.58
N VAL A 67 -0.33 15.31 9.02
CA VAL A 67 -1.32 14.42 8.40
C VAL A 67 -2.42 14.08 9.40
N GLU A 68 -2.07 13.74 10.63
CA GLU A 68 -3.04 13.42 11.67
C GLU A 68 -3.90 14.62 12.08
N ARG A 69 -3.30 15.81 12.21
CA ARG A 69 -4.05 17.04 12.48
C ARG A 69 -5.03 17.33 11.35
N ALA A 70 -4.62 17.13 10.09
CA ALA A 70 -5.49 17.30 8.93
C ALA A 70 -6.62 16.26 8.93
N ALA A 71 -6.30 14.97 9.13
CA ALA A 71 -7.27 13.89 9.19
C ALA A 71 -8.31 14.08 10.31
N THR A 72 -7.88 14.55 11.49
CA THR A 72 -8.79 14.77 12.63
C THR A 72 -9.84 15.84 12.32
N LYS A 73 -9.50 16.86 11.51
CA LYS A 73 -10.47 17.88 11.07
C LYS A 73 -11.54 17.32 10.13
N GLN A 74 -11.22 16.26 9.39
CA GLN A 74 -12.09 15.65 8.38
C GLN A 74 -12.74 14.34 8.87
N LYS A 75 -12.43 13.88 10.08
CA LYS A 75 -12.81 12.53 10.57
C LYS A 75 -14.32 12.25 10.52
N ASN A 76 -15.16 13.25 10.74
CA ASN A 76 -16.62 13.10 10.76
C ASN A 76 -17.28 13.46 9.42
N ASP A 77 -16.50 13.87 8.43
CA ASP A 77 -17.00 14.28 7.12
C ASP A 77 -16.81 13.12 6.13
N ARG A 78 -17.86 12.34 5.92
CA ARG A 78 -17.84 11.24 4.93
C ARG A 78 -17.59 11.74 3.51
N SER A 79 -17.95 12.98 3.20
CA SER A 79 -17.71 13.55 1.87
C SER A 79 -16.22 13.84 1.62
N ALA A 80 -15.39 13.84 2.67
CA ALA A 80 -13.95 13.98 2.56
C ALA A 80 -13.23 12.65 2.26
N TRP A 81 -13.92 11.51 2.31
CA TRP A 81 -13.33 10.21 1.99
C TRP A 81 -13.03 10.12 0.50
N SER A 82 -11.83 9.71 0.16
CA SER A 82 -11.44 9.44 -1.23
C SER A 82 -11.74 8.00 -1.61
N PHE A 83 -11.46 7.07 -0.70
CA PHE A 83 -11.83 5.68 -0.85
C PHE A 83 -12.45 5.13 0.44
N GLU A 84 -13.42 4.25 0.27
CA GLU A 84 -14.02 3.46 1.35
C GLU A 84 -13.80 2.00 1.01
N LEU A 85 -13.19 1.24 1.93
CA LEU A 85 -12.96 -0.17 1.73
C LEU A 85 -13.86 -0.93 2.70
N THR A 86 -14.67 -1.86 2.18
CA THR A 86 -15.60 -2.62 3.01
C THR A 86 -15.53 -4.10 2.71
N ARG A 87 -15.75 -4.91 3.74
CA ARG A 87 -15.84 -6.36 3.63
C ARG A 87 -17.21 -6.83 4.11
N GLY A 88 -17.93 -7.51 3.23
CA GLY A 88 -19.19 -8.14 3.59
C GLY A 88 -19.01 -9.21 4.67
N THR A 89 -20.04 -9.43 5.49
CA THR A 89 -20.02 -10.47 6.53
C THR A 89 -19.74 -11.85 5.90
N PHE A 90 -18.76 -12.57 6.44
CA PHE A 90 -18.27 -13.87 5.92
C PHE A 90 -17.63 -13.83 4.52
N SER A 91 -17.48 -12.66 3.90
CA SER A 91 -16.72 -12.52 2.65
C SER A 91 -15.23 -12.73 2.93
N SER A 92 -14.46 -13.21 1.96
CA SER A 92 -12.99 -13.13 1.96
C SER A 92 -12.47 -11.93 1.18
N THR A 93 -13.36 -11.18 0.54
CA THR A 93 -13.05 -10.13 -0.41
C THR A 93 -13.48 -8.79 0.17
N MET A 94 -12.57 -7.81 0.08
CA MET A 94 -12.77 -6.43 0.49
C MET A 94 -12.85 -5.54 -0.75
N GLU A 95 -13.94 -4.81 -0.91
CA GLU A 95 -14.19 -3.94 -2.06
C GLU A 95 -13.64 -2.54 -1.76
N PHE A 96 -12.95 -1.93 -2.74
CA PHE A 96 -12.48 -0.56 -2.71
C PHE A 96 -13.47 0.30 -3.49
N HIS A 97 -14.23 1.14 -2.80
CA HIS A 97 -15.16 2.08 -3.40
C HIS A 97 -14.50 3.44 -3.58
N ASP A 98 -14.57 4.00 -4.79
CA ASP A 98 -14.09 5.33 -5.11
C ASP A 98 -15.22 6.37 -4.92
N ALA A 99 -15.03 7.27 -3.96
CA ALA A 99 -16.02 8.31 -3.66
C ALA A 99 -16.20 9.30 -4.82
N SER A 100 -15.14 9.58 -5.58
CA SER A 100 -15.18 10.48 -6.74
C SER A 100 -15.99 9.90 -7.91
N ALA A 101 -16.05 8.56 -7.98
CA ALA A 101 -16.86 7.82 -8.93
C ALA A 101 -18.26 7.45 -8.39
N GLY A 102 -18.74 8.15 -7.35
CA GLY A 102 -20.06 7.91 -6.76
C GLY A 102 -20.17 6.58 -6.00
N GLY A 103 -19.05 6.06 -5.48
CA GLY A 103 -19.00 4.80 -4.73
C GLY A 103 -18.83 3.55 -5.61
N ALA A 104 -18.49 3.72 -6.89
CA ALA A 104 -18.19 2.59 -7.76
C ALA A 104 -16.97 1.79 -7.23
N VAL A 105 -17.01 0.47 -7.41
CA VAL A 105 -15.89 -0.41 -7.04
C VAL A 105 -14.73 -0.12 -7.98
N ALA A 106 -13.60 0.34 -7.43
CA ALA A 106 -12.36 0.59 -8.16
C ALA A 106 -11.44 -0.65 -8.20
N ALA A 107 -11.48 -1.45 -7.14
CA ALA A 107 -10.75 -2.70 -7.01
C ALA A 107 -11.38 -3.62 -5.96
N GLU A 108 -11.04 -4.91 -6.00
CA GLU A 108 -11.42 -5.91 -4.99
C GLU A 108 -10.15 -6.58 -4.47
N LEU A 109 -9.98 -6.66 -3.15
CA LEU A 109 -8.88 -7.36 -2.51
C LEU A 109 -9.36 -8.70 -1.96
N ASP A 110 -8.96 -9.79 -2.62
CA ASP A 110 -9.14 -11.14 -2.13
C ASP A 110 -8.11 -11.46 -1.04
N MET A 111 -8.62 -11.71 0.16
CA MET A 111 -7.83 -12.03 1.35
C MET A 111 -8.09 -13.49 1.74
N PRO A 112 -7.18 -14.42 1.42
CA PRO A 112 -7.40 -15.83 1.74
C PRO A 112 -7.42 -16.04 3.26
N VAL A 113 -8.17 -17.04 3.70
CA VAL A 113 -8.34 -17.38 5.12
C VAL A 113 -6.98 -17.63 5.82
N LEU A 114 -6.00 -18.18 5.09
CA LEU A 114 -4.63 -18.34 5.55
C LEU A 114 -3.80 -17.07 5.24
N LYS A 115 -4.03 -16.00 6.00
CA LYS A 115 -3.47 -14.64 5.77
C LYS A 115 -1.95 -14.62 5.50
N HIS A 116 -1.16 -15.39 6.26
CA HIS A 116 0.32 -15.30 6.24
C HIS A 116 1.04 -16.07 5.13
N TYR A 117 0.40 -17.09 4.52
CA TYR A 117 1.08 -18.00 3.57
C TYR A 117 0.51 -17.96 2.16
N SER A 118 -0.49 -17.12 1.94
CA SER A 118 -1.27 -17.13 0.72
C SER A 118 -0.93 -15.94 -0.18
N VAL A 119 -1.23 -16.12 -1.47
CA VAL A 119 -1.20 -15.06 -2.47
C VAL A 119 -2.46 -14.23 -2.30
N TRP A 120 -2.30 -12.93 -2.08
CA TRP A 120 -3.42 -12.00 -2.04
C TRP A 120 -3.61 -11.44 -3.44
N LYS A 121 -4.86 -11.24 -3.85
CA LYS A 121 -5.16 -10.86 -5.22
C LYS A 121 -5.97 -9.58 -5.24
N VAL A 122 -5.47 -8.57 -5.93
CA VAL A 122 -6.20 -7.33 -6.22
C VAL A 122 -6.80 -7.49 -7.61
N ARG A 123 -8.13 -7.52 -7.70
CA ARG A 123 -8.87 -7.57 -8.96
C ARG A 123 -9.37 -6.19 -9.31
N PHE A 124 -9.52 -5.94 -10.60
CA PHE A 124 -10.03 -4.68 -11.11
C PHE A 124 -11.23 -4.96 -12.02
N PRO A 125 -12.27 -4.11 -11.99
CA PRO A 125 -13.38 -4.23 -12.93
C PRO A 125 -12.91 -4.16 -14.38
N GLU A 126 -13.69 -4.74 -15.29
CA GLU A 126 -13.40 -4.67 -16.72
C GLU A 126 -13.35 -3.21 -17.19
N GLY A 127 -12.27 -2.86 -17.90
CA GLY A 127 -12.05 -1.48 -18.36
C GLY A 127 -11.64 -0.50 -17.26
N SER A 128 -11.26 -0.97 -16.06
CA SER A 128 -10.76 -0.12 -14.98
C SER A 128 -9.58 0.75 -15.43
N PRO A 129 -9.57 2.05 -15.07
CA PRO A 129 -8.43 2.93 -15.39
C PRO A 129 -7.19 2.63 -14.54
N HIS A 130 -7.33 1.88 -13.45
CA HIS A 130 -6.24 1.61 -12.49
C HIS A 130 -5.35 0.44 -12.93
N SER A 131 -5.94 -0.59 -13.52
CA SER A 131 -5.22 -1.75 -14.04
C SER A 131 -6.07 -2.54 -15.03
N SER A 132 -5.43 -3.04 -16.09
CA SER A 132 -6.04 -3.96 -17.06
C SER A 132 -5.99 -5.44 -16.62
N HIS A 133 -5.28 -5.74 -15.54
CA HIS A 133 -5.08 -7.09 -15.04
C HIS A 133 -5.01 -7.10 -13.52
N ASP A 134 -5.28 -8.28 -12.96
CA ASP A 134 -5.17 -8.51 -11.53
C ASP A 134 -3.71 -8.41 -11.06
N VAL A 135 -3.52 -7.90 -9.84
CA VAL A 135 -2.22 -7.81 -9.19
C VAL A 135 -2.15 -8.86 -8.08
N GLU A 136 -1.12 -9.70 -8.11
CA GLU A 136 -0.90 -10.72 -7.09
C GLU A 136 0.22 -10.31 -6.14
N VAL A 137 -0.11 -10.21 -4.86
CA VAL A 137 0.83 -9.87 -3.78
C VAL A 137 1.24 -11.15 -3.06
N ARG A 138 2.55 -11.43 -3.08
CA ARG A 138 3.14 -12.68 -2.62
C ARG A 138 4.27 -12.42 -1.61
N PRO A 139 4.39 -13.23 -0.54
CA PRO A 139 5.54 -13.15 0.33
C PRO A 139 6.80 -13.57 -0.42
N VAL A 140 7.88 -12.80 -0.27
CA VAL A 140 9.19 -13.15 -0.85
C VAL A 140 9.75 -14.40 -0.17
N SER A 141 9.53 -14.52 1.15
CA SER A 141 9.92 -15.68 1.94
C SER A 141 9.14 -15.68 3.25
N ILE A 142 8.87 -16.87 3.79
CA ILE A 142 8.19 -17.05 5.08
C ILE A 142 8.93 -16.35 6.23
N TRP A 143 10.25 -16.20 6.11
CA TRP A 143 11.11 -15.61 7.16
C TRP A 143 11.44 -14.15 6.94
N LYS A 144 11.03 -13.55 5.82
CA LYS A 144 11.33 -12.17 5.48
C LYS A 144 10.07 -11.33 5.56
N LYS A 145 10.18 -10.16 6.19
CA LYS A 145 9.14 -9.12 6.17
C LYS A 145 9.15 -8.37 4.83
N GLN A 146 8.98 -9.11 3.74
CA GLN A 146 9.06 -8.61 2.38
C GLN A 146 7.98 -9.24 1.51
N GLU A 147 7.30 -8.39 0.75
CA GLU A 147 6.17 -8.77 -0.09
C GLU A 147 6.41 -8.23 -1.49
N THR A 148 6.09 -9.01 -2.51
CA THR A 148 6.34 -8.63 -3.91
C THR A 148 5.08 -8.78 -4.75
N PHE A 149 4.98 -7.95 -5.78
CA PHE A 149 3.96 -8.06 -6.81
C PHE A 149 4.54 -7.59 -8.14
N VAL A 150 3.82 -7.87 -9.23
CA VAL A 150 4.16 -7.40 -10.57
C VAL A 150 2.99 -6.58 -11.10
N LYS A 151 3.29 -5.41 -11.67
CA LYS A 151 2.32 -4.55 -12.36
C LYS A 151 2.91 -4.12 -13.70
N ASP A 152 2.18 -4.38 -14.78
CA ASP A 152 2.62 -4.08 -16.16
C ASP A 152 4.02 -4.63 -16.49
N SER A 153 4.30 -5.88 -16.08
CA SER A 153 5.62 -6.54 -16.20
C SER A 153 6.76 -5.90 -15.39
N VAL A 154 6.46 -4.94 -14.52
CA VAL A 154 7.44 -4.31 -13.64
C VAL A 154 7.33 -4.92 -12.23
N PRO A 155 8.41 -5.48 -11.67
CA PRO A 155 8.41 -6.00 -10.31
C PRO A 155 8.46 -4.89 -9.27
N TYR A 156 7.62 -5.02 -8.24
CA TYR A 156 7.58 -4.17 -7.06
C TYR A 156 7.84 -4.98 -5.79
N LEU A 157 8.40 -4.34 -4.77
CA LEU A 157 8.77 -4.94 -3.49
C LEU A 157 8.42 -4.01 -2.33
N TRP A 158 7.51 -4.43 -1.48
CA TRP A 158 7.34 -3.88 -0.14
C TRP A 158 8.41 -4.45 0.78
N ASP A 159 9.27 -3.58 1.33
CA ASP A 159 10.25 -3.90 2.35
C ASP A 159 9.81 -3.32 3.69
N MET A 160 9.51 -4.21 4.64
CA MET A 160 9.08 -3.87 6.01
C MET A 160 10.16 -4.23 7.04
N SER A 161 11.42 -4.44 6.59
CA SER A 161 12.54 -4.82 7.45
C SER A 161 13.10 -3.68 8.29
N MET A 162 12.75 -2.42 7.99
CA MET A 162 13.26 -1.23 8.66
C MET A 162 12.87 -1.09 10.14
N GLY A 163 12.04 -2.00 10.67
CA GLY A 163 11.48 -1.90 12.00
C GLY A 163 10.43 -0.78 12.09
N GLY A 164 9.84 -0.58 13.27
CA GLY A 164 8.99 0.60 13.51
C GLY A 164 7.68 0.68 12.71
N LYS A 165 6.97 -0.44 12.52
CA LYS A 165 5.61 -0.50 11.91
C LYS A 165 5.47 0.27 10.59
N GLY A 166 6.56 0.38 9.82
CA GLY A 166 6.58 1.05 8.53
C GLY A 166 7.17 0.16 7.45
N GLY A 167 6.98 0.58 6.21
CA GLY A 167 7.52 -0.12 5.05
C GLY A 167 7.75 0.81 3.88
N VAL A 168 8.65 0.41 2.98
CA VAL A 168 8.98 1.16 1.76
C VAL A 168 8.64 0.28 0.55
N LEU A 169 7.97 0.86 -0.43
CA LEU A 169 7.72 0.22 -1.72
C LEU A 169 8.81 0.61 -2.71
N TYR A 170 9.46 -0.39 -3.27
CA TYR A 170 10.44 -0.23 -4.33
C TYR A 170 9.87 -0.72 -5.66
N LYS A 171 10.12 0.05 -6.73
CA LYS A 171 9.95 -0.34 -8.13
C LYS A 171 11.30 -0.81 -8.67
N THR A 172 11.31 -1.93 -9.39
CA THR A 172 12.50 -2.41 -10.09
C THR A 172 12.64 -1.71 -11.44
N VAL A 173 13.78 -1.09 -11.70
CA VAL A 173 14.13 -0.40 -12.95
C VAL A 173 15.31 -1.11 -13.59
N GLU A 174 15.24 -1.35 -14.89
CA GLU A 174 16.31 -2.01 -15.68
C GLU A 174 16.73 -3.38 -15.12
N PHE A 175 15.81 -4.09 -14.44
CA PHE A 175 16.03 -5.41 -13.80
C PHE A 175 17.11 -5.45 -12.70
N GLU A 176 17.86 -4.38 -12.48
CA GLU A 176 19.00 -4.36 -11.56
C GLU A 176 18.87 -3.31 -10.45
N LYS A 177 18.09 -2.24 -10.66
CA LYS A 177 17.99 -1.13 -9.73
C LYS A 177 16.64 -1.09 -9.03
N ARG A 178 16.63 -0.69 -7.75
CA ARG A 178 15.40 -0.44 -6.99
C ARG A 178 15.25 1.03 -6.68
N VAL A 179 14.10 1.60 -7.00
CA VAL A 179 13.76 3.00 -6.75
C VAL A 179 12.55 3.05 -5.82
N PRO A 180 12.60 3.78 -4.70
CA PRO A 180 11.45 3.92 -3.81
C PRO A 180 10.35 4.72 -4.50
N VAL A 181 9.12 4.28 -4.34
CA VAL A 181 7.93 4.92 -4.94
C VAL A 181 6.84 5.19 -3.92
N ALA A 182 6.85 4.50 -2.79
CA ALA A 182 5.93 4.77 -1.69
C ALA A 182 6.57 4.41 -0.36
N GLN A 183 6.03 4.97 0.71
CA GLN A 183 6.41 4.63 2.08
C GLN A 183 5.19 4.74 2.98
N PHE A 184 5.07 3.84 3.95
CA PHE A 184 4.03 3.92 4.96
C PHE A 184 4.57 3.82 6.39
N VAL A 185 3.80 4.35 7.33
CA VAL A 185 4.00 4.14 8.77
C VAL A 185 2.65 3.97 9.47
N ALA A 186 2.52 2.89 10.25
CA ALA A 186 1.35 2.63 11.08
C ALA A 186 1.58 3.11 12.52
N LYS A 187 0.59 3.81 13.08
CA LYS A 187 0.76 4.59 14.31
C LYS A 187 0.87 3.77 15.59
N ASN A 188 -0.04 2.81 15.83
CA ASN A 188 -0.08 2.03 17.07
C ASN A 188 -1.04 0.83 17.01
N TRP A 189 -0.86 -0.15 17.90
CA TRP A 189 -1.73 -1.35 17.97
C TRP A 189 -3.19 -1.05 18.40
N LEU A 190 -3.42 0.10 19.07
CA LEU A 190 -4.74 0.54 19.53
C LEU A 190 -5.41 1.53 18.57
N LYS A 191 -4.66 2.09 17.61
CA LYS A 191 -5.15 3.07 16.65
C LYS A 191 -4.77 2.55 15.27
N ASN A 192 -5.68 1.82 14.65
CA ASN A 192 -5.53 1.18 13.34
C ASN A 192 -5.53 2.23 12.22
N CYS A 193 -4.51 3.06 12.22
CA CYS A 193 -4.31 4.12 11.26
C CYS A 193 -2.89 4.07 10.69
N CYS A 194 -2.80 4.45 9.43
CA CYS A 194 -1.58 4.40 8.65
C CYS A 194 -1.47 5.69 7.83
N VAL A 195 -0.26 6.24 7.76
CA VAL A 195 0.09 7.29 6.81
C VAL A 195 0.83 6.63 5.66
N LEU A 196 0.35 6.83 4.44
CA LEU A 196 1.00 6.37 3.21
C LEU A 196 1.37 7.59 2.36
N VAL A 197 2.65 7.73 2.02
CA VAL A 197 3.11 8.70 1.02
C VAL A 197 3.47 7.96 -0.27
N LEU A 198 3.14 8.55 -1.43
CA LEU A 198 3.21 7.90 -2.73
C LEU A 198 3.70 8.88 -3.80
N ASP A 199 4.57 8.43 -4.70
CA ASP A 199 4.80 9.04 -6.01
C ASP A 199 3.84 8.42 -7.05
N ASP A 200 2.68 9.05 -7.23
CA ASP A 200 1.60 8.58 -8.11
C ASP A 200 1.96 8.62 -9.61
N ARG A 201 3.07 9.27 -9.97
CA ARG A 201 3.63 9.24 -11.32
C ARG A 201 4.30 7.90 -11.64
N GLN A 202 4.64 7.12 -10.60
CA GLN A 202 5.36 5.84 -10.72
C GLN A 202 4.47 4.62 -10.53
N LEU A 203 3.38 4.76 -9.78
CA LEU A 203 2.42 3.70 -9.48
C LEU A 203 1.04 4.31 -9.21
N ASP A 204 0.01 3.72 -9.81
CA ASP A 204 -1.38 4.11 -9.58
C ASP A 204 -1.75 4.03 -8.08
N ALA A 205 -2.53 5.01 -7.62
CA ALA A 205 -2.88 5.16 -6.21
C ALA A 205 -3.73 4.00 -5.68
N VAL A 206 -4.66 3.46 -6.46
CA VAL A 206 -5.49 2.33 -6.05
C VAL A 206 -4.63 1.08 -5.92
N VAL A 207 -3.72 0.83 -6.88
CA VAL A 207 -2.76 -0.29 -6.78
C VAL A 207 -1.89 -0.15 -5.54
N ALA A 208 -1.35 1.05 -5.28
CA ALA A 208 -0.52 1.31 -4.10
C ALA A 208 -1.30 1.11 -2.80
N LEU A 209 -2.53 1.63 -2.70
CA LEU A 209 -3.39 1.48 -1.53
C LEU A 209 -3.79 0.01 -1.30
N SER A 210 -4.25 -0.70 -2.33
CA SER A 210 -4.68 -2.10 -2.19
C SER A 210 -3.53 -3.02 -1.79
N THR A 211 -2.35 -2.83 -2.38
CA THR A 211 -1.17 -3.60 -1.96
C THR A 211 -0.66 -3.18 -0.57
N CYS A 212 -0.77 -1.91 -0.19
CA CYS A 212 -0.46 -1.43 1.17
C CYS A 212 -1.38 -2.07 2.22
N VAL A 213 -2.70 -2.12 1.96
CA VAL A 213 -3.67 -2.79 2.84
C VAL A 213 -3.39 -4.30 2.94
N ALA A 214 -3.00 -4.93 1.83
CA ALA A 214 -2.61 -6.34 1.83
C ALA A 214 -1.40 -6.61 2.75
N VAL A 215 -0.37 -5.74 2.71
CA VAL A 215 0.81 -5.92 3.58
C VAL A 215 0.51 -5.59 5.05
N LEU A 216 -0.30 -4.55 5.31
CA LEU A 216 -0.72 -4.18 6.67
C LEU A 216 -1.51 -5.31 7.35
N ASN A 217 -2.44 -5.94 6.64
CA ASN A 217 -3.22 -7.06 7.18
C ASN A 217 -2.43 -8.36 7.37
N ARG A 218 -1.21 -8.46 6.82
CA ARG A 218 -0.35 -9.64 6.97
C ARG A 218 0.65 -9.50 8.11
N ASP A 219 1.12 -8.27 8.40
CA ASP A 219 2.08 -7.98 9.48
C ASP A 219 1.41 -7.69 10.83
N ILE A 220 0.08 -7.53 10.87
CA ILE A 220 -0.76 -7.40 12.08
C ILE A 220 -1.38 -8.76 12.41
#